data_AF-A0AAD5QNI1-F1
#
_entry.id   AF-A0AAD5QNI1-F1
#
_cell.length_a   1.000
_cell.length_b   1.000
_cell.length_c   1.000
_cell.angle_alpha   90.00
_cell.angle_beta   90.00
_cell.angle_gamma   90.00
#
_symmetry.space_group_name_H-M   'P 1'
#
loop_
_entity.id
_entity.type
_entity.pdbx_description
1 polymer ?
#
loop_
_entity_poly.entity_id
_entity_poly.type
_entity_poly.pdbx_seq_one_letter_code
_entity_poly.pdbx_strand_id
1 'polypeptide(L)'
;MLPSDVCQIYKKGTLLRMNNTLADFNERRWERGDILFLFSATAQHESDELIIMDNNSKVFQRVRHEESEAEVDEEDDVLMSSDIVSAQMSTKTITFRQAFSGWLFKHAKEEQVGDYNVNFYLVDGMKLVSRKRRKHLAIDDIKKNKSFMQSLANGAAVGPERF
;
A
#
# COMPACT_ATOMS: atom_id res chain seq x y z
N MET A 1 -1.13 -10.62 -14.78
CA MET A 1 0.00 -11.26 -14.08
C MET A 1 0.47 -10.31 -12.99
N LEU A 2 0.62 -10.80 -11.76
CA LEU A 2 1.28 -10.03 -10.69
C LEU A 2 2.78 -9.93 -11.00
N PRO A 3 3.48 -8.87 -10.60
CA PRO A 3 4.91 -8.76 -10.86
C PRO A 3 5.63 -9.87 -10.12
N SER A 4 6.47 -10.61 -10.83
CA SER A 4 7.57 -11.34 -10.21
C SER A 4 8.72 -10.34 -10.14
N ASP A 5 9.21 -10.05 -8.94
CA ASP A 5 10.40 -9.24 -8.70
C ASP A 5 11.38 -10.04 -7.83
N VAL A 6 12.67 -9.83 -8.08
CA VAL A 6 13.78 -10.35 -7.28
C VAL A 6 14.48 -9.15 -6.66
N CYS A 7 14.32 -9.03 -5.34
CA CYS A 7 15.01 -8.03 -4.53
C CYS A 7 16.16 -8.69 -3.76
N GLN A 8 17.39 -8.23 -3.98
CA GLN A 8 18.58 -8.70 -3.26
C GLN A 8 19.10 -7.59 -2.35
N ILE A 9 19.14 -7.85 -1.05
CA ILE A 9 19.53 -6.87 -0.04
C ILE A 9 20.87 -7.27 0.58
N TYR A 10 21.81 -6.33 0.60
CA TYR A 10 23.12 -6.48 1.23
C TYR A 10 23.28 -5.38 2.28
N LYS A 11 23.75 -5.75 3.47
CA LYS A 11 23.97 -4.81 4.58
C LYS A 11 25.36 -4.99 5.16
N LYS A 12 26.08 -3.88 5.37
CA LYS A 12 27.36 -3.85 6.09
C LYS A 12 27.39 -2.62 7.00
N GLY A 13 27.18 -2.82 8.30
CA GLY A 13 27.06 -1.71 9.25
C GLY A 13 25.87 -0.82 8.92
N THR A 14 26.15 0.47 8.67
CA THR A 14 25.22 1.53 8.25
C THR A 14 25.08 1.66 6.73
N LEU A 15 25.75 0.79 5.96
CA LEU A 15 25.63 0.74 4.50
C LEU A 15 24.60 -0.32 4.09
N LEU A 16 23.70 0.07 3.21
CA LEU A 16 22.68 -0.79 2.63
C LEU A 16 22.77 -0.72 1.11
N ARG A 17 22.68 -1.87 0.46
CA ARG A 17 22.58 -2.00 -0.99
C ARG A 17 21.38 -2.88 -1.30
N MET A 18 20.53 -2.46 -2.22
CA MET A 18 19.40 -3.24 -2.70
C MET A 18 19.43 -3.29 -4.22
N ASN A 19 19.52 -4.49 -4.79
CA ASN A 19 19.33 -4.70 -6.23
C ASN A 19 17.87 -5.11 -6.47
N ASN A 20 17.24 -4.53 -7.47
CA ASN A 20 15.84 -4.75 -7.83
C ASN A 20 15.74 -5.06 -9.34
N THR A 21 14.93 -6.06 -9.70
CA THR A 21 14.73 -6.46 -11.11
C THR A 21 13.49 -5.84 -11.75
N LEU A 22 12.67 -5.15 -10.99
CA LEU A 22 11.54 -4.35 -11.42
C LEU A 22 11.99 -2.88 -11.55
N ALA A 23 11.83 -2.32 -12.75
CA ALA A 23 12.23 -0.96 -13.06
C ALA A 23 11.07 0.02 -13.06
N ASP A 24 9.95 -0.35 -13.69
CA ASP A 24 8.82 0.56 -13.86
C ASP A 24 7.49 -0.20 -14.07
N PHE A 25 6.39 0.54 -14.05
CA PHE A 25 5.06 0.09 -14.42
C PHE A 25 4.44 1.06 -15.44
N ASN A 26 4.66 0.77 -16.72
CA ASN A 26 4.15 1.59 -17.82
C ASN A 26 3.07 0.84 -18.61
N GLU A 27 2.04 1.55 -19.07
CA GLU A 27 0.93 1.00 -19.90
C GLU A 27 0.32 -0.32 -19.37
N ARG A 28 0.21 -0.47 -18.04
CA ARG A 28 -0.29 -1.69 -17.36
C ARG A 28 0.60 -2.92 -17.54
N ARG A 29 1.88 -2.73 -17.84
CA ARG A 29 2.90 -3.77 -17.95
C ARG A 29 4.03 -3.49 -16.98
N TRP A 30 4.53 -4.55 -16.36
CA TRP A 30 5.70 -4.50 -15.50
C TRP A 30 6.95 -4.49 -16.36
N GLU A 31 7.80 -3.48 -16.18
CA GLU A 31 9.07 -3.39 -16.87
C GLU A 31 10.18 -3.96 -15.99
N ARG A 32 10.98 -4.86 -16.57
CA ARG A 32 12.12 -5.47 -15.89
C ARG A 32 13.38 -4.64 -16.14
N GLY A 33 14.21 -4.46 -15.12
CA GLY A 33 15.50 -3.79 -15.25
C GLY A 33 16.54 -4.28 -14.25
N ASP A 34 17.56 -3.46 -14.04
CA ASP A 34 18.63 -3.68 -13.06
C ASP A 34 18.83 -2.37 -12.28
N ILE A 35 17.96 -2.19 -11.28
CA ILE A 35 17.91 -0.99 -10.45
C ILE A 35 18.64 -1.24 -9.14
N LEU A 36 19.55 -0.35 -8.79
CA LEU A 36 20.40 -0.43 -7.63
C LEU A 36 20.13 0.75 -6.71
N PHE A 37 19.75 0.46 -5.47
CA PHE A 37 19.67 1.44 -4.39
C PHE A 37 20.91 1.29 -3.52
N LEU A 38 21.65 2.38 -3.33
CA LEU A 38 22.76 2.47 -2.40
C LEU A 38 22.40 3.48 -1.32
N PHE A 39 22.43 3.04 -0.07
CA PHE A 39 22.13 3.87 1.07
C PHE A 39 23.29 3.87 2.08
N SER A 40 23.63 5.07 2.58
CA SER A 40 24.70 5.29 3.55
C SER A 40 24.29 6.32 4.60
N ALA A 41 23.87 5.85 5.79
CA ALA A 41 23.51 6.74 6.90
C ALA A 41 24.70 7.55 7.49
N THR A 42 25.91 7.34 6.97
CA THR A 42 27.12 8.07 7.37
C THR A 42 27.72 8.86 6.20
N ALA A 43 26.92 9.13 5.18
CA ALA A 43 27.32 9.98 4.07
C ALA A 43 27.70 11.39 4.59
N GLN A 44 28.69 12.02 3.96
CA GLN A 44 29.17 13.35 4.36
C GLN A 44 28.17 14.46 3.97
N HIS A 45 27.37 14.21 2.93
CA HIS A 45 26.30 15.09 2.46
C HIS A 45 24.98 14.32 2.42
N GLU A 46 23.89 14.95 2.81
CA GLU A 46 22.54 14.36 2.80
C GLU A 46 22.14 13.88 1.40
N SER A 47 22.55 14.60 0.35
CA SER A 47 22.32 14.20 -1.04
C SER A 47 23.04 12.91 -1.47
N ASP A 48 24.01 12.44 -0.70
CA ASP A 48 24.72 11.18 -0.95
C ASP A 48 24.21 10.04 -0.07
N GLU A 49 23.19 10.29 0.78
CA GLU A 49 22.63 9.28 1.68
C GLU A 49 21.91 8.18 0.89
N LEU A 50 21.20 8.54 -0.19
CA LEU A 50 20.51 7.60 -1.06
C LEU A 50 20.80 7.88 -2.53
N ILE A 51 21.38 6.89 -3.20
CA ILE A 51 21.67 6.90 -4.64
C ILE A 51 20.89 5.78 -5.30
N ILE A 52 20.11 6.12 -6.32
CA ILE A 52 19.40 5.18 -7.17
C ILE A 52 20.14 5.13 -8.50
N MET A 53 20.45 3.93 -8.99
CA MET A 53 21.18 3.72 -10.22
C MET A 53 20.41 2.75 -11.10
N ASP A 54 20.28 3.09 -12.38
CA ASP A 54 19.84 2.16 -13.41
C ASP A 54 21.07 1.71 -14.20
N ASN A 55 21.46 0.46 -13.98
CA ASN A 55 22.65 -0.11 -14.61
C ASN A 55 22.48 -0.30 -16.12
N ASN A 56 21.25 -0.49 -16.60
CA ASN A 56 20.97 -0.69 -18.03
C ASN A 56 21.19 0.61 -18.80
N SER A 57 20.62 1.72 -18.31
CA SER A 57 20.78 3.03 -18.92
C SER A 57 22.07 3.75 -18.51
N LYS A 58 22.79 3.23 -17.50
CA LYS A 58 24.04 3.78 -16.95
C LYS A 58 23.87 5.19 -16.39
N VAL A 59 22.72 5.46 -15.80
CA VAL A 59 22.42 6.72 -15.13
C VAL A 59 22.25 6.49 -13.63
N PHE A 60 22.43 7.54 -12.85
CA PHE A 60 22.16 7.53 -11.43
C PHE A 60 21.51 8.85 -11.01
N GLN A 61 20.72 8.77 -9.95
CA GLN A 61 20.06 9.89 -9.30
C GLN A 61 20.41 9.88 -7.81
N ARG A 62 20.74 11.06 -7.30
CA ARG A 62 20.87 11.32 -5.87
C ARG A 62 19.51 11.77 -5.35
N VAL A 63 18.98 11.07 -4.38
CA VAL A 63 17.74 11.47 -3.72
C VAL A 63 18.10 12.58 -2.73
N ARG A 64 17.45 13.73 -2.87
CA ARG A 64 17.65 14.87 -1.96
C ARG A 64 16.62 14.75 -0.84
N HIS A 65 17.03 15.11 0.36
CA HIS A 65 16.14 15.18 1.52
C HIS A 65 15.41 16.53 1.62
N GLU A 66 15.87 17.55 0.89
CA GLU A 66 15.19 18.84 0.80
C GLU A 66 13.89 18.67 0.01
N GLU A 67 12.79 18.45 0.73
CA GLU A 67 11.45 18.68 0.20
C GLU A 67 11.37 20.14 -0.23
N SER A 68 11.06 20.36 -1.50
CA SER A 68 10.86 21.73 -1.97
C SER A 68 9.61 22.33 -1.32
N GLU A 69 9.55 23.65 -1.13
CA GLU A 69 8.32 24.31 -0.64
C GLU A 69 7.09 23.88 -1.47
N ALA A 70 7.26 23.66 -2.77
CA ALA A 70 6.20 23.17 -3.64
C ALA A 70 5.75 21.73 -3.32
N GLU A 71 6.67 20.83 -2.96
CA GLU A 71 6.33 19.45 -2.57
C GLU A 71 5.60 19.42 -1.23
N VAL A 72 6.01 20.28 -0.29
CA VAL A 72 5.32 20.44 1.00
C VAL A 72 3.93 21.04 0.80
N ASP A 73 3.81 22.09 -0.02
CA ASP A 73 2.52 22.71 -0.35
C ASP A 73 1.57 21.72 -1.03
N GLU A 74 2.07 20.85 -1.90
CA GLU A 74 1.29 19.77 -2.53
C GLU A 74 0.79 18.74 -1.50
N GLU A 75 1.65 18.32 -0.56
CA GLU A 75 1.24 17.41 0.52
C GLU A 75 0.18 18.07 1.41
N ASP A 76 0.38 19.34 1.77
CA ASP A 76 -0.56 20.11 2.58
C ASP A 76 -1.92 20.23 1.87
N ASP A 77 -1.96 20.54 0.58
CA ASP A 77 -3.19 20.60 -0.22
C ASP A 77 -3.94 19.26 -0.24
N VAL A 78 -3.20 18.15 -0.36
CA VAL A 78 -3.77 16.79 -0.29
C VAL A 78 -4.36 16.53 1.10
N LEU A 79 -3.65 16.88 2.17
CA LEU A 79 -4.13 16.69 3.54
C LEU A 79 -5.34 17.57 3.87
N MET A 80 -5.34 18.82 3.39
CA MET A 80 -6.43 19.77 3.61
C MET A 80 -7.69 19.41 2.83
N SER A 81 -7.57 18.74 1.68
CA SER A 81 -8.71 18.27 0.87
C SER A 81 -9.17 16.84 1.24
N SER A 82 -8.47 16.15 2.16
CA SER A 82 -8.75 14.76 2.52
C SER A 82 -9.63 14.57 3.76
N ASP A 83 -10.33 13.45 3.79
CA ASP A 83 -11.11 13.03 4.96
C ASP A 83 -10.21 12.57 6.10
N ILE A 84 -10.45 13.08 7.32
CA ILE A 84 -9.78 12.56 8.51
C ILE A 84 -10.55 11.35 9.00
N VAL A 85 -9.93 10.17 8.94
CA VAL A 85 -10.53 8.88 9.31
C VAL A 85 -9.80 8.28 10.51
N SER A 86 -10.56 7.81 11.49
CA SER A 86 -10.04 7.01 12.61
C SER A 86 -10.89 5.77 12.76
N ALA A 87 -10.25 4.60 12.78
CA ALA A 87 -10.91 3.32 12.99
C ALA A 87 -10.47 2.72 14.33
N GLN A 88 -11.45 2.23 15.09
CA GLN A 88 -11.22 1.51 16.33
C GLN A 88 -11.95 0.17 16.27
N MET A 89 -11.24 -0.91 16.53
CA MET A 89 -11.79 -2.26 16.58
C MET A 89 -11.71 -2.78 18.01
N SER A 90 -12.84 -3.18 18.58
CA SER A 90 -12.83 -3.83 19.89
C SER A 90 -12.68 -5.33 19.71
N THR A 91 -11.67 -5.92 20.36
CA THR A 91 -11.47 -7.37 20.40
C THR A 91 -12.14 -8.04 21.59
N LYS A 92 -12.59 -7.26 22.59
CA LYS A 92 -13.10 -7.77 23.88
C LYS A 92 -14.29 -8.70 23.75
N THR A 93 -15.13 -8.48 22.74
CA THR A 93 -16.36 -9.25 22.50
C THR A 93 -16.24 -10.25 21.37
N ILE A 94 -15.05 -10.40 20.77
CA ILE A 94 -14.87 -11.29 19.63
C ILE A 94 -14.86 -12.74 20.09
N THR A 95 -15.72 -13.55 19.51
CA THR A 95 -15.73 -15.01 19.69
C THR A 95 -15.70 -15.73 18.36
N PHE A 96 -14.99 -16.84 18.31
CA PHE A 96 -14.88 -17.69 17.12
C PHE A 96 -15.64 -18.99 17.34
N ARG A 97 -16.44 -19.40 16.35
CA ARG A 97 -17.13 -20.69 16.35
C ARG A 97 -16.87 -21.41 15.03
N GLN A 98 -16.51 -22.68 15.08
CA GLN A 98 -16.30 -23.45 13.85
C GLN A 98 -17.61 -23.49 13.04
N ALA A 99 -17.50 -23.28 11.74
CA ALA A 99 -18.63 -23.37 10.82
C ALA A 99 -18.88 -24.84 10.48
N PHE A 100 -20.15 -25.22 10.37
CA PHE A 100 -20.57 -26.58 10.04
C PHE A 100 -21.50 -26.56 8.82
N SER A 101 -21.43 -27.60 7.99
CA SER A 101 -22.28 -27.85 6.83
C SER A 101 -22.93 -29.23 6.90
N GLY A 102 -24.00 -29.45 6.12
CA GLY A 102 -24.71 -30.74 6.01
C GLY A 102 -26.12 -30.72 6.61
N TRP A 103 -27.08 -31.30 5.87
CA TRP A 103 -28.51 -31.33 6.24
C TRP A 103 -28.87 -32.49 7.18
N LEU A 104 -28.34 -33.71 6.92
CA LEU A 104 -28.58 -34.91 7.74
C LEU A 104 -27.45 -35.19 8.74
N PHE A 105 -26.21 -34.95 8.33
CA PHE A 105 -25.02 -35.11 9.18
C PHE A 105 -24.20 -33.82 9.12
N LYS A 106 -24.14 -33.11 10.25
CA LYS A 106 -23.31 -31.92 10.38
C LYS A 106 -21.84 -32.33 10.43
N HIS A 107 -21.03 -31.72 9.58
CA HIS A 107 -19.57 -31.85 9.55
C HIS A 107 -18.95 -30.46 9.54
N ALA A 108 -17.71 -30.35 10.02
CA ALA A 108 -16.95 -29.11 9.95
C ALA A 108 -16.88 -28.65 8.50
N LYS A 109 -17.12 -27.36 8.26
CA LYS A 109 -16.99 -26.79 6.93
C LYS A 109 -15.50 -26.65 6.62
N GLU A 110 -15.04 -27.43 5.65
CA GLU A 110 -13.68 -27.42 5.12
C GLU A 110 -13.72 -27.10 3.62
N GLU A 111 -12.75 -26.32 3.14
CA GLU A 111 -12.58 -26.01 1.72
C GLU A 111 -11.09 -25.93 1.39
N GLN A 112 -10.75 -26.13 0.12
CA GLN A 112 -9.39 -25.96 -0.35
C GLN A 112 -9.22 -24.53 -0.88
N VAL A 113 -8.29 -23.77 -0.30
CA VAL A 113 -7.92 -22.43 -0.76
C VAL A 113 -6.48 -22.50 -1.28
N GLY A 114 -6.33 -22.57 -2.61
CA GLY A 114 -5.04 -22.86 -3.25
C GLY A 114 -4.56 -24.27 -2.91
N ASP A 115 -3.39 -24.38 -2.29
CA ASP A 115 -2.78 -25.66 -1.91
C ASP A 115 -3.08 -26.06 -0.45
N TYR A 116 -3.94 -25.32 0.25
CA TYR A 116 -4.20 -25.53 1.68
C TYR A 116 -5.64 -25.94 1.95
N ASN A 117 -5.82 -26.98 2.75
CA ASN A 117 -7.11 -27.33 3.33
C ASN A 117 -7.38 -26.45 4.55
N VAL A 118 -8.48 -25.71 4.54
CA VAL A 118 -8.81 -24.74 5.59
C VAL A 118 -10.14 -25.04 6.25
N ASN A 119 -10.21 -24.77 7.55
CA ASN A 119 -11.43 -24.82 8.35
C ASN A 119 -12.07 -23.43 8.43
N PHE A 120 -13.39 -23.36 8.29
CA PHE A 120 -14.10 -22.09 8.41
C PHE A 120 -14.51 -21.82 9.86
N TYR A 121 -14.35 -20.57 10.28
CA TYR A 121 -14.84 -20.08 11.56
C TYR A 121 -15.74 -18.88 11.33
N LEU A 122 -16.86 -18.85 12.06
CA LEU A 122 -17.73 -17.69 12.20
C LEU A 122 -17.14 -16.79 13.30
N VAL A 123 -17.05 -15.50 13.00
CA VAL A 123 -16.59 -14.48 13.95
C VAL A 123 -17.81 -13.69 14.43
N ASP A 124 -18.13 -13.83 15.70
CA ASP A 124 -19.23 -13.08 16.33
C ASP A 124 -18.66 -11.97 17.23
N GLY A 125 -19.48 -10.94 17.46
CA GLY A 125 -19.16 -9.87 18.42
C GLY A 125 -18.04 -8.92 17.97
N MET A 126 -17.62 -9.00 16.71
CA MET A 126 -16.70 -8.03 16.11
C MET A 126 -17.38 -6.68 15.91
N LYS A 127 -16.78 -5.62 16.48
CA LYS A 127 -17.26 -4.24 16.29
C LYS A 127 -16.13 -3.36 15.80
N LEU A 128 -16.28 -2.86 14.58
CA LEU A 128 -15.44 -1.83 13.98
C LEU A 128 -16.18 -0.49 14.03
N VAL A 129 -15.58 0.49 14.69
CA VAL A 129 -16.09 1.87 14.75
C VAL A 129 -15.17 2.74 13.91
N SER A 130 -15.64 3.18 12.75
CA SER A 130 -14.97 4.19 11.94
C SER A 130 -15.61 5.56 12.18
N ARG A 131 -14.78 6.57 12.46
CA ARG A 131 -15.17 7.96 12.64
C ARG A 131 -14.52 8.78 11.54
N LYS A 132 -15.34 9.63 10.91
CA LYS A 132 -14.94 10.48 9.79
C LYS A 132 -15.22 11.95 10.12
N ARG A 133 -14.21 12.82 10.00
CA ARG A 133 -14.35 14.27 10.21
C ARG A 133 -14.09 15.00 8.89
N ARG A 134 -14.98 15.96 8.57
CA ARG A 134 -15.04 16.67 7.28
C ARG A 134 -15.40 18.15 7.42
N LYS A 135 -15.35 18.72 8.63
CA LYS A 135 -15.77 20.11 8.86
C LYS A 135 -14.83 21.12 8.21
N HIS A 136 -13.58 20.71 7.95
CA HIS A 136 -12.56 21.50 7.28
C HIS A 136 -12.65 21.43 5.74
N LEU A 137 -13.45 20.52 5.20
CA LEU A 137 -13.53 20.28 3.75
C LEU A 137 -14.57 21.18 3.08
N ALA A 138 -14.24 21.62 1.86
CA ALA A 138 -15.23 22.25 0.99
C ALA A 138 -16.27 21.21 0.50
N ILE A 139 -17.42 21.70 0.04
CA ILE A 139 -18.50 20.84 -0.45
C ILE A 139 -18.04 19.97 -1.63
N ASP A 140 -17.17 20.50 -2.49
CA ASP A 140 -16.69 19.78 -3.66
C ASP A 140 -15.63 18.73 -3.30
N ASP A 141 -14.76 18.98 -2.32
CA ASP A 141 -13.84 17.98 -1.75
C ASP A 141 -14.64 16.81 -1.14
N ILE A 142 -15.73 17.12 -0.44
CA ILE A 142 -16.61 16.08 0.13
C ILE A 142 -17.21 15.20 -0.98
N LYS A 143 -17.57 15.77 -2.13
CA LYS A 143 -18.09 15.01 -3.28
C LYS A 143 -17.00 14.16 -3.93
N LYS A 144 -15.81 14.73 -4.16
CA LYS A 144 -14.65 14.06 -4.76
C LYS A 144 -14.19 12.87 -3.88
N ASN A 145 -14.07 13.08 -2.58
CA ASN A 145 -13.68 12.02 -1.65
C ASN A 145 -14.74 10.91 -1.57
N LYS A 146 -16.02 11.26 -1.74
CA LYS A 146 -17.11 10.27 -1.79
C LYS A 146 -17.04 9.42 -3.06
N SER A 147 -16.80 10.03 -4.23
CA SER A 147 -16.71 9.28 -5.49
C SER A 147 -15.49 8.36 -5.51
N PHE A 148 -14.33 8.83 -5.01
CA PHE A 148 -13.12 8.03 -4.88
C PHE A 148 -13.32 6.80 -3.98
N MET A 149 -13.94 6.97 -2.80
CA MET A 149 -14.22 5.84 -1.90
C MET A 149 -15.23 4.86 -2.50
N GLN A 150 -16.20 5.35 -3.30
CA GLN A 150 -17.16 4.50 -3.99
C GLN A 150 -16.51 3.69 -5.12
N SER A 151 -15.59 4.28 -5.90
CA SER A 151 -14.85 3.52 -6.91
C SER A 151 -13.99 2.42 -6.28
N LEU A 152 -13.34 2.70 -5.14
CA LEU A 152 -12.54 1.72 -4.41
C LEU A 152 -13.40 0.57 -3.86
N ALA A 153 -14.54 0.87 -3.23
CA ALA A 153 -15.44 -0.13 -2.65
C ALA A 153 -16.11 -1.01 -3.71
N ASN A 154 -16.38 -0.46 -4.90
CA ASN A 154 -16.98 -1.18 -6.01
C ASN A 154 -15.94 -1.94 -6.87
N GLY A 155 -14.65 -1.84 -6.55
CA GLY A 155 -13.57 -2.43 -7.34
C GLY A 155 -13.42 -1.83 -8.74
N ALA A 156 -13.98 -0.64 -8.97
CA ALA A 156 -13.89 0.04 -10.26
C ALA A 156 -12.57 0.81 -10.33
N ALA A 157 -11.72 0.45 -11.31
CA ALA A 157 -10.55 1.23 -11.66
C ALA A 157 -10.99 2.67 -11.99
N VAL A 158 -10.40 3.64 -11.28
CA VAL A 158 -10.55 5.06 -11.62
C VAL A 158 -9.95 5.23 -13.02
N GLY A 159 -10.81 5.46 -14.01
CA GLY A 159 -10.38 5.82 -15.36
C GLY A 159 -9.76 7.22 -15.35
N PRO A 160 -8.87 7.54 -16.29
CA PRO A 160 -8.27 8.86 -16.37
C PRO A 160 -9.35 9.85 -16.83
N GLU A 161 -9.91 10.62 -15.89
CA GLU A 161 -10.60 11.87 -16.22
C GLU A 161 -9.51 12.85 -16.67
N ARG A 162 -9.60 13.31 -17.91
CA ARG A 162 -8.68 14.25 -18.55
C ARG A 162 -8.73 15.59 -17.83
N PHE A 163 -7.55 16.13 -17.50
CA PHE A 163 -7.33 17.55 -17.30
C PHE A 163 -7.64 18.33 -18.57
#